data_AF-A0A948SZA2-F1
#
_entry.id   AF-A0A948SZA2-F1
#
_cell.length_a   1.000
_cell.length_b   1.000
_cell.length_c   1.000
_cell.angle_alpha   90.00
_cell.angle_beta   90.00
_cell.angle_gamma   90.00
#
_symmetry.space_group_name_H-M   'P 1'
#
loop_
_entity.id
_entity.type
_entity.pdbx_description
1 polymer ?
#
loop_
_entity_poly.entity_id
_entity_poly.type
_entity_poly.pdbx_seq_one_letter_code
_entity_poly.pdbx_strand_id
1 'polypeptide(L)'
;MNSISWQRLLTGLAVLSVLLGGTGILHDKLSRAQKQADENRAVQSSYESEGIYQFRQLRFTEAERLLLLADESAGRKPPSLPNGTAHAWLQGVYCATARYAKAAEDTDVFLALRPQDPELLDKRNQYLLLEAYRESGAAAPLSRYLESYLERHREQLPPQAYNFSTPQTVSTVLRLYSVTGQHEKAIAFIDGILEHGFARDPKLAPWKGKITTSAEARSCAEGSQKGSDAQHDGHGCLWLERYLRLREAFQADQSKGFSGCFGAVPGEECLGEAGRELIRSDYFTW
;
A
#
# COMPACT_ATOMS: atom_id res chain seq x y z
N MET A 1 -7.36 16.45 17.51
CA MET A 1 -7.58 16.97 18.89
C MET A 1 -8.78 16.25 19.48
N ASN A 2 -8.59 15.37 20.48
CA ASN A 2 -9.59 14.91 21.48
C ASN A 2 -9.06 13.75 22.39
N SER A 3 -7.76 13.72 22.74
CA SER A 3 -7.26 12.78 23.76
C SER A 3 -7.47 13.28 25.20
N ILE A 4 -7.93 14.51 25.38
CA ILE A 4 -8.06 15.18 26.68
C ILE A 4 -9.41 14.86 27.37
N SER A 5 -10.42 14.35 26.65
CA SER A 5 -11.74 14.10 27.26
C SER A 5 -11.81 12.80 28.08
N TRP A 6 -11.07 11.75 27.70
CA TRP A 6 -11.08 10.48 28.43
C TRP A 6 -10.39 10.56 29.79
N GLN A 7 -9.26 11.27 29.89
CA GLN A 7 -8.58 11.47 31.17
C GLN A 7 -9.41 12.32 32.14
N ARG A 8 -10.20 13.28 31.64
CA ARG A 8 -11.11 14.11 32.47
C ARG A 8 -12.36 13.35 32.92
N LEU A 9 -12.90 12.46 32.10
CA LEU A 9 -13.97 11.54 32.48
C LEU A 9 -13.51 10.51 33.51
N LEU A 10 -12.29 9.96 33.34
CA LEU A 10 -11.69 9.01 34.28
C LEU A 10 -11.33 9.66 35.63
N THR A 11 -10.86 10.90 35.64
CA THR A 11 -10.64 11.65 36.90
C THR A 11 -11.94 12.03 37.58
N GLY A 12 -12.99 12.40 36.82
CA GLY A 12 -14.32 12.65 37.39
C GLY A 12 -14.95 11.41 38.05
N LEU A 13 -14.83 10.23 37.42
CA LEU A 13 -15.32 8.96 37.97
C LEU A 13 -14.48 8.46 39.15
N ALA A 14 -13.16 8.70 39.13
CA ALA A 14 -12.28 8.37 40.25
C ALA A 14 -12.68 9.16 41.52
N VAL A 15 -12.96 10.47 41.39
CA VAL A 15 -13.39 11.33 42.51
C VAL A 15 -14.76 10.88 43.07
N LEU A 16 -15.69 10.43 42.22
CA LEU A 16 -16.99 9.93 42.67
C LEU A 16 -16.89 8.58 43.43
N SER A 17 -15.94 7.73 43.02
CA SER A 17 -15.73 6.40 43.63
C SER A 17 -15.00 6.43 44.98
N VAL A 18 -14.20 7.47 45.23
CA VAL A 18 -13.56 7.75 46.53
C VAL A 18 -14.60 8.13 47.59
N LEU A 19 -15.69 8.79 47.19
CA LEU A 19 -16.78 9.19 48.11
C LEU A 19 -17.72 8.04 48.51
N LEU A 20 -17.66 6.88 47.83
CA LEU A 20 -18.60 5.76 48.02
C LEU A 20 -17.96 4.47 48.56
N GLY A 21 -16.69 4.49 48.99
CA GLY A 21 -16.04 3.32 49.60
C GLY A 21 -15.82 2.11 48.66
N GLY A 22 -15.97 2.30 47.34
CA GLY A 22 -15.96 1.23 46.33
C GLY A 22 -14.69 1.17 45.44
N THR A 23 -13.58 1.76 45.87
CA THR A 23 -12.38 1.98 45.03
C THR A 23 -11.69 0.69 44.59
N GLY A 24 -11.70 -0.37 45.42
CA GLY A 24 -11.05 -1.65 45.11
C GLY A 24 -11.70 -2.40 43.93
N ILE A 25 -13.03 -2.45 43.89
CA ILE A 25 -13.79 -3.16 42.85
C ILE A 25 -13.67 -2.42 41.50
N LEU A 26 -13.70 -1.09 41.53
CA LEU A 26 -13.59 -0.27 40.32
C LEU A 26 -12.18 -0.35 39.73
N HIS A 27 -11.14 -0.28 40.58
CA HIS A 27 -9.75 -0.38 40.16
C HIS A 27 -9.42 -1.75 39.56
N ASP A 28 -9.89 -2.83 40.18
CA ASP A 28 -9.70 -4.20 39.68
C ASP A 28 -10.43 -4.42 38.33
N LYS A 29 -11.67 -3.94 38.18
CA LYS A 29 -12.39 -3.98 36.90
C LYS A 29 -11.67 -3.21 35.80
N LEU A 30 -11.14 -2.02 36.12
CA LEU A 30 -10.37 -1.21 35.16
C LEU A 30 -9.05 -1.89 34.79
N SER A 31 -8.33 -2.46 35.75
CA SER A 31 -7.09 -3.20 35.52
C SER A 31 -7.30 -4.42 34.63
N ARG A 32 -8.35 -5.22 34.88
CA ARG A 32 -8.69 -6.37 34.03
C ARG A 32 -9.12 -5.95 32.61
N ALA A 33 -9.90 -4.88 32.49
CA ALA A 33 -10.31 -4.36 31.17
C ALA A 33 -9.10 -3.85 30.37
N GLN A 34 -8.14 -3.19 31.03
CA GLN A 34 -6.91 -2.75 30.39
C GLN A 34 -6.06 -3.93 29.93
N LYS A 35 -5.85 -4.93 30.80
CA LYS A 35 -5.11 -6.15 30.45
C LYS A 35 -5.73 -6.87 29.23
N GLN A 36 -7.06 -7.02 29.21
CA GLN A 36 -7.76 -7.61 28.07
C GLN A 36 -7.59 -6.79 26.79
N ALA A 37 -7.61 -5.46 26.88
CA ALA A 37 -7.40 -4.58 25.74
C ALA A 37 -5.97 -4.71 25.18
N ASP A 38 -4.97 -4.84 26.05
CA ASP A 38 -3.57 -5.03 25.65
C ASP A 38 -3.33 -6.41 25.03
N GLU A 39 -3.96 -7.46 25.57
CA GLU A 39 -3.95 -8.82 24.98
C GLU A 39 -4.60 -8.83 23.60
N ASN A 40 -5.78 -8.20 23.45
CA ASN A 40 -6.47 -8.11 22.17
C ASN A 40 -5.63 -7.35 21.13
N ARG A 41 -4.95 -6.27 21.53
CA ARG A 41 -4.05 -5.51 20.64
C ARG A 41 -2.86 -6.36 20.20
N ALA A 42 -2.25 -7.12 21.09
CA ALA A 42 -1.15 -8.01 20.75
C ALA A 42 -1.58 -9.09 19.74
N VAL A 43 -2.77 -9.68 19.94
CA VAL A 43 -3.35 -10.67 19.01
C VAL A 43 -3.65 -10.02 17.65
N GLN A 44 -4.28 -8.85 17.62
CA GLN A 44 -4.52 -8.08 16.40
C GLN A 44 -3.21 -7.85 15.63
N SER A 45 -2.18 -7.26 16.27
CA SER A 45 -0.91 -6.96 15.61
C SER A 45 -0.18 -8.21 15.09
N SER A 46 -0.36 -9.36 15.75
CA SER A 46 0.17 -10.64 15.27
C SER A 46 -0.51 -11.09 13.98
N TYR A 47 -1.85 -11.08 13.95
CA TYR A 47 -2.61 -11.43 12.75
C TYR A 47 -2.38 -10.45 11.60
N GLU A 48 -2.27 -9.15 11.88
CA GLU A 48 -1.93 -8.14 10.86
C GLU A 48 -0.56 -8.43 10.25
N SER A 49 0.46 -8.62 11.08
CA SER A 49 1.83 -8.85 10.60
C SER A 49 1.92 -10.12 9.75
N GLU A 50 1.29 -11.21 10.19
CA GLU A 50 1.27 -12.46 9.43
C GLU A 50 0.43 -12.31 8.16
N GLY A 51 -0.73 -11.64 8.21
CA GLY A 51 -1.56 -11.37 7.03
C GLY A 51 -0.82 -10.57 5.96
N ILE A 52 -0.07 -9.55 6.36
CA ILE A 52 0.80 -8.75 5.47
C ILE A 52 1.91 -9.61 4.87
N TYR A 53 2.55 -10.45 5.69
CA TYR A 53 3.57 -11.37 5.21
C TYR A 53 3.00 -12.32 4.14
N GLN A 54 1.85 -12.93 4.42
CA GLN A 54 1.15 -13.83 3.49
C GLN A 54 0.75 -13.12 2.20
N PHE A 55 0.28 -11.88 2.29
CA PHE A 55 -0.02 -11.04 1.13
C PHE A 55 1.22 -10.83 0.25
N ARG A 56 2.37 -10.49 0.85
CA ARG A 56 3.64 -10.34 0.13
C ARG A 56 4.16 -11.64 -0.48
N GLN A 57 3.79 -12.78 0.09
CA GLN A 57 4.03 -14.10 -0.49
C GLN A 57 2.99 -14.50 -1.55
N LEU A 58 2.06 -13.60 -1.92
CA LEU A 58 0.96 -13.83 -2.86
C LEU A 58 -0.01 -14.94 -2.42
N ARG A 59 -0.07 -15.23 -1.12
CA ARG A 59 -0.98 -16.22 -0.52
C ARG A 59 -2.30 -15.53 -0.12
N PHE A 60 -3.05 -15.07 -1.11
CA PHE A 60 -4.19 -14.15 -0.90
C PHE A 60 -5.32 -14.70 -0.04
N THR A 61 -5.64 -15.99 -0.15
CA THR A 61 -6.66 -16.62 0.71
C THR A 61 -6.26 -16.59 2.18
N GLU A 62 -5.00 -16.92 2.47
CA GLU A 62 -4.49 -16.93 3.84
C GLU A 62 -4.31 -15.51 4.38
N ALA A 63 -3.85 -14.59 3.52
CA ALA A 63 -3.77 -13.17 3.86
C ALA A 63 -5.15 -12.60 4.23
N GLU A 64 -6.19 -12.84 3.42
CA GLU A 64 -7.56 -12.41 3.74
C GLU A 64 -8.03 -12.97 5.07
N ARG A 65 -7.86 -14.28 5.29
CA ARG A 65 -8.27 -14.95 6.53
C ARG A 65 -7.64 -14.29 7.77
N LEU A 66 -6.34 -14.03 7.73
CA LEU A 66 -5.61 -13.44 8.85
C LEU A 66 -5.97 -11.97 9.08
N LEU A 67 -6.14 -11.19 8.00
CA LEU A 67 -6.50 -9.78 8.11
C LEU A 67 -7.94 -9.60 8.62
N LEU A 68 -8.86 -10.52 8.28
CA LEU A 68 -10.20 -10.56 8.88
C LEU A 68 -10.14 -10.91 10.38
N LEU A 69 -9.31 -11.88 10.78
CA LEU A 69 -9.11 -12.21 12.20
C LEU A 69 -8.49 -11.04 12.98
N ALA A 70 -7.60 -10.26 12.35
CA ALA A 70 -7.08 -9.04 12.94
C ALA A 70 -8.19 -8.02 13.23
N ASP A 71 -9.07 -7.76 12.25
CA ASP A 71 -10.19 -6.84 12.44
C ASP A 71 -11.17 -7.32 13.51
N GLU A 72 -11.51 -8.62 13.52
CA GLU A 72 -12.36 -9.22 14.57
C GLU A 72 -11.74 -9.07 15.97
N SER A 73 -10.42 -9.23 16.08
CA SER A 73 -9.67 -9.15 17.34
C SER A 73 -9.63 -7.73 17.92
N ALA A 74 -9.78 -6.70 17.08
CA ALA A 74 -9.89 -5.32 17.53
C ALA A 74 -11.20 -5.02 18.29
N GLY A 75 -12.17 -5.95 18.21
CA GLY A 75 -13.51 -5.82 18.77
C GLY A 75 -14.45 -5.01 17.88
N ARG A 76 -15.78 -5.20 18.03
CA ARG A 76 -16.85 -4.51 17.27
C ARG A 76 -16.97 -3.02 17.57
N LYS A 77 -15.89 -2.27 17.53
CA LYS A 77 -15.95 -0.82 17.40
C LYS A 77 -16.00 -0.50 15.90
N PRO A 78 -16.73 0.55 15.46
CA PRO A 78 -16.54 1.05 14.10
C PRO A 78 -15.04 1.25 13.86
N PRO A 79 -14.52 0.97 12.65
CA PRO A 79 -13.07 0.94 12.43
C PRO A 79 -12.47 2.24 12.94
N SER A 80 -11.80 2.13 14.09
CA SER A 80 -11.04 3.24 14.63
C SER A 80 -9.78 3.36 13.78
N LEU A 81 -9.17 4.56 13.69
CA LEU A 81 -7.93 4.80 12.96
C LEU A 81 -6.85 3.67 13.06
N PRO A 82 -6.63 2.97 14.20
CA PRO A 82 -5.69 1.83 14.25
C PRO A 82 -6.10 0.58 13.44
N ASN A 83 -7.38 0.35 13.11
CA ASN A 83 -7.79 -0.75 12.22
C ASN A 83 -7.55 -0.42 10.73
N GLY A 84 -7.13 0.81 10.41
CA GLY A 84 -6.88 1.24 9.04
C GLY A 84 -5.84 0.38 8.32
N THR A 85 -4.88 -0.22 9.06
CA THR A 85 -3.84 -1.06 8.46
C THR A 85 -4.42 -2.36 7.90
N ALA A 86 -5.15 -3.15 8.70
CA ALA A 86 -5.73 -4.43 8.26
C ALA A 86 -6.63 -4.25 7.03
N HIS A 87 -7.50 -3.24 7.06
CA HIS A 87 -8.39 -2.92 5.94
C HIS A 87 -7.63 -2.45 4.69
N ALA A 88 -6.58 -1.64 4.82
CA ALA A 88 -5.77 -1.25 3.67
C ALA A 88 -5.17 -2.48 2.95
N TRP A 89 -4.71 -3.48 3.71
CA TRP A 89 -4.21 -4.73 3.14
C TRP A 89 -5.33 -5.63 2.60
N LEU A 90 -6.52 -5.67 3.23
CA LEU A 90 -7.69 -6.36 2.68
C LEU A 90 -8.11 -5.78 1.33
N GLN A 91 -8.17 -4.46 1.22
CA GLN A 91 -8.41 -3.78 -0.06
C GLN A 91 -7.35 -4.17 -1.09
N GLY A 92 -6.09 -4.30 -0.67
CA GLY A 92 -5.00 -4.85 -1.48
C GLY A 92 -5.26 -6.27 -1.98
N VAL A 93 -5.68 -7.17 -1.09
CA VAL A 93 -6.08 -8.55 -1.41
C VAL A 93 -7.23 -8.58 -2.41
N TYR A 94 -8.26 -7.76 -2.18
CA TYR A 94 -9.42 -7.66 -3.07
C TYR A 94 -9.01 -7.19 -4.46
N CYS A 95 -8.14 -6.19 -4.55
CA CYS A 95 -7.62 -5.73 -5.85
C CYS A 95 -6.80 -6.79 -6.58
N ALA A 96 -5.92 -7.49 -5.86
CA ALA A 96 -5.09 -8.57 -6.41
C ALA A 96 -5.92 -9.77 -6.90
N THR A 97 -7.13 -9.93 -6.37
CA THR A 97 -8.06 -11.02 -6.71
C THR A 97 -9.26 -10.56 -7.53
N ALA A 98 -9.14 -9.43 -8.24
CA ALA A 98 -10.18 -8.85 -9.09
C ALA A 98 -11.56 -8.64 -8.40
N ARG A 99 -11.60 -8.49 -7.08
CA ARG A 99 -12.79 -8.20 -6.27
C ARG A 99 -12.91 -6.71 -6.00
N TYR A 100 -12.91 -5.88 -7.04
CA TYR A 100 -12.88 -4.41 -6.87
C TYR A 100 -14.14 -3.86 -6.21
N ALA A 101 -15.32 -4.44 -6.49
CA ALA A 101 -16.55 -4.11 -5.77
C ALA A 101 -16.40 -4.28 -4.24
N LYS A 102 -15.79 -5.38 -3.79
CA LYS A 102 -15.54 -5.64 -2.36
C LYS A 102 -14.55 -4.63 -1.76
N ALA A 103 -13.55 -4.19 -2.53
CA ALA A 103 -12.65 -3.11 -2.11
C ALA A 103 -13.37 -1.76 -1.97
N ALA A 104 -14.34 -1.47 -2.85
CA ALA A 104 -15.18 -0.29 -2.75
C ALA A 104 -16.10 -0.34 -1.52
N GLU A 105 -16.73 -1.48 -1.26
CA GLU A 105 -17.55 -1.71 -0.05
C GLU A 105 -16.74 -1.55 1.24
N ASP A 106 -15.52 -2.09 1.28
CA ASP A 106 -14.62 -1.92 2.41
C ASP A 106 -14.24 -0.45 2.64
N THR A 107 -14.05 0.31 1.54
CA THR A 107 -13.81 1.76 1.59
C THR A 107 -15.04 2.51 2.12
N ASP A 108 -16.25 2.05 1.79
CA ASP A 108 -17.51 2.65 2.25
C ASP A 108 -17.67 2.62 3.78
N VAL A 109 -17.08 1.62 4.45
CA VAL A 109 -17.05 1.58 5.92
C VAL A 109 -16.30 2.77 6.50
N PHE A 110 -15.19 3.19 5.88
CA PHE A 110 -14.44 4.38 6.32
C PHE A 110 -15.12 5.69 5.92
N LEU A 111 -15.77 5.72 4.76
CA LEU A 111 -16.55 6.87 4.32
C LEU A 111 -17.78 7.11 5.21
N ALA A 112 -18.37 6.07 5.80
CA ALA A 112 -19.43 6.25 6.80
C ALA A 112 -18.95 7.06 8.02
N LEU A 113 -17.66 7.00 8.34
CA LEU A 113 -17.03 7.77 9.43
C LEU A 113 -16.51 9.12 8.96
N ARG A 114 -16.04 9.21 7.70
CA ARG A 114 -15.49 10.42 7.09
C ARG A 114 -16.07 10.65 5.67
N PRO A 115 -17.33 11.10 5.56
CA PRO A 115 -18.04 11.10 4.27
C PRO A 115 -17.47 12.03 3.20
N GLN A 116 -16.70 13.04 3.61
CA GLN A 116 -16.12 14.06 2.74
C GLN A 116 -14.60 13.92 2.60
N ASP A 117 -14.03 12.80 3.02
CA ASP A 117 -12.59 12.56 2.88
C ASP A 117 -12.23 12.37 1.40
N PRO A 118 -11.48 13.30 0.77
CA PRO A 118 -11.24 13.28 -0.66
C PRO A 118 -10.38 12.07 -1.08
N GLU A 119 -9.51 11.57 -0.21
CA GLU A 119 -8.65 10.43 -0.51
C GLU A 119 -9.46 9.13 -0.55
N LEU A 120 -10.37 8.94 0.42
CA LEU A 120 -11.28 7.79 0.43
C LEU A 120 -12.26 7.82 -0.74
N LEU A 121 -12.77 9.00 -1.10
CA LEU A 121 -13.66 9.16 -2.26
C LEU A 121 -12.93 8.83 -3.58
N ASP A 122 -11.69 9.31 -3.76
CA ASP A 122 -10.89 9.01 -4.96
C ASP A 122 -10.54 7.52 -5.04
N LYS A 123 -10.15 6.90 -3.91
CA LYS A 123 -9.84 5.46 -3.82
C LYS A 123 -11.07 4.59 -4.14
N ARG A 124 -12.24 4.92 -3.58
CA ARG A 124 -13.51 4.26 -3.91
C ARG A 124 -13.83 4.38 -5.40
N ASN A 125 -13.73 5.60 -5.96
CA ASN A 125 -13.98 5.84 -7.37
C ASN A 125 -13.04 5.02 -8.26
N GLN A 126 -11.76 4.91 -7.89
CA GLN A 126 -10.80 4.06 -8.58
C GLN A 126 -11.26 2.59 -8.61
N TYR A 127 -11.72 2.03 -7.49
CA TYR A 127 -12.22 0.65 -7.45
C TYR A 127 -13.45 0.43 -8.32
N LEU A 128 -14.38 1.39 -8.37
CA LEU A 128 -15.53 1.30 -9.27
C LEU A 128 -15.13 1.35 -10.74
N LEU A 129 -14.14 2.16 -11.09
CA LEU A 129 -13.61 2.21 -12.47
C LEU A 129 -12.89 0.91 -12.84
N LEU A 130 -12.17 0.30 -11.90
CA LEU A 130 -11.54 -1.01 -12.09
C LEU A 130 -12.56 -2.13 -12.24
N GLU A 131 -13.64 -2.11 -11.45
CA GLU A 131 -14.77 -3.05 -11.58
C GLU A 131 -15.42 -2.92 -12.97
N ALA A 132 -15.74 -1.69 -13.38
CA ALA A 132 -16.32 -1.44 -14.70
C ALA A 132 -15.38 -1.88 -15.85
N TYR A 133 -14.07 -1.65 -15.71
CA TYR A 133 -13.08 -2.12 -16.67
C TYR A 133 -13.02 -3.66 -16.72
N ARG A 134 -12.99 -4.33 -15.56
CA ARG A 134 -13.01 -5.80 -15.46
C ARG A 134 -14.22 -6.39 -16.18
N GLU A 135 -15.40 -5.83 -15.97
CA GLU A 135 -16.66 -6.32 -16.52
C GLU A 135 -16.83 -6.05 -18.02
N SER A 136 -16.51 -4.83 -18.46
CA SER A 136 -16.90 -4.34 -19.80
C SER A 136 -15.73 -4.12 -20.74
N GLY A 137 -14.49 -4.13 -20.24
CA GLY A 137 -13.30 -3.76 -21.01
C GLY A 137 -13.23 -2.28 -21.35
N ALA A 138 -14.15 -1.45 -20.84
CA ALA A 138 -14.19 -0.02 -21.08
C ALA A 138 -12.99 0.68 -20.42
N ALA A 139 -11.88 0.77 -21.13
CA ALA A 139 -10.65 1.40 -20.64
C ALA A 139 -10.76 2.93 -20.54
N ALA A 140 -11.57 3.58 -21.38
CA ALA A 140 -11.59 5.04 -21.51
C ALA A 140 -11.89 5.82 -20.22
N PRO A 141 -12.86 5.42 -19.35
CA PRO A 141 -13.04 6.05 -18.05
C PRO A 141 -11.81 5.93 -17.13
N LEU A 142 -11.19 4.76 -17.10
CA LEU A 142 -10.01 4.50 -16.28
C LEU A 142 -8.77 5.24 -16.80
N SER A 143 -8.60 5.33 -18.12
CA SER A 143 -7.55 6.13 -18.76
C SER A 143 -7.68 7.62 -18.41
N ARG A 144 -8.90 8.19 -18.51
CA ARG A 144 -9.15 9.58 -18.11
C ARG A 144 -8.88 9.82 -16.62
N TYR A 145 -9.23 8.86 -15.78
CA TYR A 145 -8.89 8.93 -14.36
C TYR A 145 -7.37 8.95 -14.15
N LEU A 146 -6.63 8.06 -14.83
CA LEU A 146 -5.17 8.00 -14.71
C LEU A 146 -4.50 9.29 -15.22
N GLU A 147 -4.96 9.87 -16.33
CA GLU A 147 -4.49 11.17 -16.83
C GLU A 147 -4.73 12.28 -15.81
N SER A 148 -5.94 12.35 -15.24
CA SER A 148 -6.25 13.32 -14.18
C SER A 148 -5.41 13.10 -12.93
N TYR A 149 -5.17 11.85 -12.55
CA TYR A 149 -4.32 11.49 -11.42
C TYR A 149 -2.87 11.97 -11.65
N LEU A 150 -2.29 11.66 -12.80
CA LEU A 150 -0.95 12.13 -13.17
C LEU A 150 -0.84 13.66 -13.13
N GLU A 151 -1.84 14.38 -13.65
CA GLU A 151 -1.83 15.84 -13.64
C GLU A 151 -1.91 16.42 -12.21
N ARG A 152 -2.79 15.88 -11.36
CA ARG A 152 -2.90 16.30 -9.95
C ARG A 152 -1.61 16.06 -9.16
N HIS A 153 -0.86 15.02 -9.53
CA HIS A 153 0.38 14.64 -8.87
C HIS A 153 1.64 15.04 -9.66
N ARG A 154 1.53 15.87 -10.70
CA ARG A 154 2.67 16.25 -11.56
C ARG A 154 3.82 16.88 -10.76
N GLU A 155 3.51 17.62 -9.70
CA GLU A 155 4.49 18.25 -8.82
C GLU A 155 5.17 17.27 -7.83
N GLN A 156 4.78 16.00 -7.85
CA GLN A 156 5.35 14.91 -7.05
C GLN A 156 6.00 13.85 -7.93
N LEU A 157 5.85 13.97 -9.25
CA LEU A 157 6.34 13.02 -10.24
C LEU A 157 7.45 13.66 -11.08
N PRO A 158 8.41 12.86 -11.56
CA PRO A 158 9.37 13.33 -12.55
C PRO A 158 8.69 13.86 -13.83
N PRO A 159 9.27 14.88 -14.48
CA PRO A 159 10.54 15.55 -14.17
C PRO A 159 10.45 16.72 -13.17
N GLN A 160 9.28 17.08 -12.65
CA GLN A 160 9.12 18.28 -11.82
C GLN A 160 9.59 18.05 -10.38
N ALA A 161 9.29 16.88 -9.79
CA ALA A 161 9.80 16.53 -8.47
C ALA A 161 9.91 15.02 -8.23
N TYR A 162 10.69 14.69 -7.20
CA TYR A 162 10.73 13.36 -6.61
C TYR A 162 10.91 13.56 -5.09
N ASN A 163 9.88 13.28 -4.30
CA ASN A 163 9.85 13.50 -2.86
C ASN A 163 9.46 12.21 -2.11
N PHE A 164 9.30 12.28 -0.79
CA PHE A 164 9.04 11.12 0.05
C PHE A 164 7.70 10.41 -0.24
N SER A 165 6.68 11.11 -0.74
CA SER A 165 5.38 10.51 -1.09
C SER A 165 5.34 9.94 -2.51
N THR A 166 6.37 10.22 -3.33
CA THR A 166 6.46 9.76 -4.72
C THR A 166 6.31 8.24 -4.88
N PRO A 167 6.84 7.35 -4.00
CA PRO A 167 6.65 5.91 -4.15
C PRO A 167 5.18 5.46 -4.11
N GLN A 168 4.32 6.13 -3.33
CA GLN A 168 2.89 5.81 -3.25
C GLN A 168 2.16 6.18 -4.54
N THR A 169 2.42 7.39 -5.04
CA THR A 169 1.87 7.89 -6.30
C THR A 169 2.34 7.03 -7.47
N VAL A 170 3.64 6.72 -7.54
CA VAL A 170 4.24 5.86 -8.56
C VAL A 170 3.62 4.46 -8.50
N SER A 171 3.46 3.88 -7.32
CA SER A 171 2.86 2.55 -7.18
C SER A 171 1.41 2.53 -7.68
N THR A 172 0.61 3.56 -7.38
CA THR A 172 -0.75 3.68 -7.91
C THR A 172 -0.77 3.72 -9.43
N VAL A 173 0.10 4.53 -10.04
CA VAL A 173 0.22 4.61 -11.51
C VAL A 173 0.62 3.27 -12.12
N LEU A 174 1.66 2.62 -11.58
CA LEU A 174 2.15 1.34 -12.09
C LEU A 174 1.13 0.21 -11.90
N ARG A 175 0.42 0.17 -10.77
CA ARG A 175 -0.69 -0.77 -10.56
C ARG A 175 -1.76 -0.60 -11.62
N LEU A 176 -2.16 0.64 -11.92
CA LEU A 176 -3.18 0.92 -12.94
C LEU A 176 -2.71 0.52 -14.34
N TYR A 177 -1.45 0.76 -14.70
CA TYR A 177 -0.91 0.27 -15.96
C TYR A 177 -0.86 -1.26 -16.02
N SER A 178 -0.47 -1.95 -14.93
CA SER A 178 -0.47 -3.41 -14.87
C SER A 178 -1.87 -3.99 -15.03
N VAL A 179 -2.85 -3.47 -14.29
CA VAL A 179 -4.25 -3.92 -14.34
C VAL A 179 -4.88 -3.67 -15.71
N THR A 180 -4.43 -2.66 -16.45
CA THR A 180 -4.96 -2.35 -17.80
C THR A 180 -4.13 -2.91 -18.95
N GLY A 181 -3.05 -3.66 -18.65
CA GLY A 181 -2.16 -4.21 -19.67
C GLY A 181 -1.36 -3.16 -20.46
N GLN A 182 -1.22 -1.94 -19.95
CA GLN A 182 -0.55 -0.82 -20.62
C GLN A 182 0.97 -0.84 -20.37
N HIS A 183 1.64 -1.93 -20.77
CA HIS A 183 3.05 -2.19 -20.44
C HIS A 183 4.01 -1.15 -20.99
N GLU A 184 3.83 -0.73 -22.25
CA GLU A 184 4.71 0.25 -22.88
C GLU A 184 4.67 1.60 -22.15
N LYS A 185 3.48 2.01 -21.68
CA LYS A 185 3.33 3.25 -20.90
C LYS A 185 3.96 3.11 -19.52
N ALA A 186 3.87 1.95 -18.88
CA ALA A 186 4.54 1.69 -17.62
C ALA A 186 6.06 1.74 -17.76
N ILE A 187 6.61 1.10 -18.80
CA ILE A 187 8.06 1.10 -19.10
C ILE A 187 8.52 2.53 -19.37
N ALA A 188 7.81 3.28 -20.22
CA ALA A 188 8.15 4.68 -20.51
C ALA A 188 8.08 5.57 -19.24
N PHE A 189 7.10 5.32 -18.36
CA PHE A 189 6.98 6.04 -17.09
C PHE A 189 8.15 5.75 -16.16
N ILE A 190 8.58 4.48 -16.04
CA ILE A 190 9.75 4.09 -15.25
C ILE A 190 11.03 4.70 -15.85
N ASP A 191 11.18 4.65 -17.18
CA ASP A 191 12.33 5.23 -17.88
C ASP A 191 12.42 6.74 -17.62
N GLY A 192 11.30 7.46 -17.63
CA GLY A 192 11.25 8.88 -17.27
C GLY A 192 11.69 9.16 -15.82
N ILE A 193 11.34 8.27 -14.87
CA ILE A 193 11.78 8.39 -13.48
C ILE A 193 13.29 8.17 -13.36
N LEU A 194 13.81 7.12 -14.01
CA LEU A 194 15.25 6.81 -14.03
C LEU A 194 16.06 7.96 -14.64
N GLU A 195 15.62 8.47 -15.79
CA GLU A 195 16.25 9.61 -16.47
C GLU A 195 16.29 10.86 -15.61
N HIS A 196 15.19 11.17 -14.89
CA HIS A 196 15.18 12.29 -13.94
C HIS A 196 16.14 12.05 -12.77
N GLY A 197 16.19 10.85 -12.22
CA GLY A 197 17.12 10.48 -11.16
C GLY A 197 18.58 10.70 -11.57
N PHE A 198 18.96 10.23 -12.76
CA PHE A 198 20.29 10.45 -13.32
C PHE A 198 20.60 11.93 -13.58
N ALA A 199 19.61 12.73 -13.99
CA ALA A 199 19.80 14.14 -14.27
C ALA A 199 19.92 15.00 -12.99
N ARG A 200 19.22 14.61 -11.92
CA ARG A 200 19.10 15.41 -10.69
C ARG A 200 20.10 15.05 -9.61
N ASP A 201 20.49 13.78 -9.51
CA ASP A 201 21.40 13.31 -8.47
C ASP A 201 22.82 13.07 -9.03
N PRO A 202 23.81 13.91 -8.66
CA PRO A 202 25.20 13.73 -9.06
C PRO A 202 25.80 12.38 -8.65
N LYS A 203 25.25 11.70 -7.63
CA LYS A 203 25.67 10.36 -7.21
C LYS A 203 25.11 9.26 -8.11
N LEU A 204 23.96 9.51 -8.75
CA LEU A 204 23.36 8.59 -9.72
C LEU A 204 23.92 8.76 -11.13
N ALA A 205 24.25 10.00 -11.52
CA ALA A 205 24.72 10.32 -12.87
C ALA A 205 25.84 9.40 -13.42
N PRO A 206 26.87 8.99 -12.63
CA PRO A 206 27.92 8.09 -13.11
C PRO A 206 27.45 6.69 -13.50
N TRP A 207 26.26 6.28 -13.06
CA TRP A 207 25.67 4.96 -13.34
C TRP A 207 24.80 4.96 -14.60
N LYS A 208 24.47 6.12 -15.17
CA LYS A 208 23.68 6.22 -16.40
C LYS A 208 24.37 5.45 -17.53
N GLY A 209 23.65 4.47 -18.10
CA GLY A 209 24.16 3.61 -19.16
C GLY A 209 25.16 2.52 -18.72
N LYS A 210 25.56 2.49 -17.44
CA LYS A 210 26.40 1.42 -16.86
C LYS A 210 25.58 0.37 -16.13
N ILE A 211 24.49 0.80 -15.48
CA ILE A 211 23.53 -0.09 -14.81
C ILE A 211 22.24 0.01 -15.61
N THR A 212 21.87 -1.10 -16.26
CA THR A 212 20.72 -1.21 -17.15
C THR A 212 19.75 -2.31 -16.75
N THR A 213 20.17 -3.19 -15.84
CA THR A 213 19.39 -4.30 -15.30
C THR A 213 19.30 -4.27 -13.78
N SER A 214 18.27 -4.90 -13.23
CA SER A 214 18.12 -5.05 -11.78
C SER A 214 19.26 -5.85 -11.15
N ALA A 215 19.79 -6.84 -11.86
CA ALA A 215 20.92 -7.66 -11.40
C ALA A 215 22.21 -6.84 -11.28
N GLU A 216 22.49 -5.96 -12.23
CA GLU A 216 23.64 -5.02 -12.17
C GLU A 216 23.47 -4.04 -10.99
N ALA A 217 22.26 -3.50 -10.81
CA ALA A 217 21.96 -2.59 -9.70
C ALA A 217 22.13 -3.27 -8.34
N ARG A 218 21.68 -4.54 -8.22
CA ARG A 218 21.85 -5.36 -7.03
C ARG A 218 23.33 -5.62 -6.73
N SER A 219 24.09 -5.98 -7.76
CA SER A 219 25.53 -6.21 -7.62
C SER A 219 26.26 -4.94 -7.17
N CYS A 220 25.88 -3.78 -7.71
CA CYS A 220 26.38 -2.49 -7.22
C CYS A 220 26.08 -2.30 -5.73
N ALA A 221 24.84 -2.50 -5.29
CA ALA A 221 24.43 -2.32 -3.90
C ALA A 221 25.20 -3.23 -2.93
N GLU A 222 25.46 -4.49 -3.31
CA GLU A 222 26.23 -5.44 -2.51
C GLU A 222 27.73 -5.14 -2.50
N GLY A 223 28.27 -4.62 -3.61
CA GLY A 223 29.66 -4.14 -3.69
C GLY A 223 29.92 -2.95 -2.76
N SER A 224 28.96 -2.03 -2.65
CA SER A 224 29.01 -0.89 -1.72
C SER A 224 29.10 -1.30 -0.25
N GLN A 225 28.56 -2.46 0.13
CA GLN A 225 28.59 -2.95 1.51
C GLN A 225 29.94 -3.57 1.91
N LYS A 226 30.79 -3.92 0.94
CA LYS A 226 32.05 -4.65 1.15
C LYS A 226 33.31 -3.80 1.05
N GLY A 227 33.22 -2.53 0.63
CA GLY A 227 34.37 -1.62 0.45
C GLY A 227 34.26 -0.34 1.28
N SER A 228 35.39 0.15 1.80
CA SER A 228 35.50 1.43 2.53
C SER A 228 35.55 2.67 1.63
N ASP A 229 35.45 2.50 0.31
CA ASP A 229 35.58 3.60 -0.63
C ASP A 229 34.24 4.32 -0.77
N ALA A 230 34.21 5.55 -0.27
CA ALA A 230 33.07 6.46 -0.22
C ALA A 230 32.43 6.84 -1.60
N GLN A 231 32.82 6.16 -2.69
CA GLN A 231 32.30 6.34 -4.04
C GLN A 231 31.10 5.45 -4.37
N HIS A 232 30.75 4.49 -3.50
CA HIS A 232 29.65 3.56 -3.77
C HIS A 232 28.39 3.95 -3.01
N ASP A 233 27.49 4.69 -3.67
CA ASP A 233 26.18 5.03 -3.14
C ASP A 233 25.25 3.81 -3.18
N GLY A 234 25.36 2.94 -2.17
CA GLY A 234 24.50 1.77 -2.02
C GLY A 234 23.00 2.11 -2.01
N HIS A 235 22.62 3.29 -1.53
CA HIS A 235 21.22 3.73 -1.57
C HIS A 235 20.76 4.05 -3.00
N GLY A 236 21.61 4.72 -3.78
CA GLY A 236 21.35 4.97 -5.19
C GLY A 236 21.20 3.68 -6.01
N CYS A 237 22.06 2.69 -5.78
CA CYS A 237 21.97 1.41 -6.46
C CYS A 237 20.75 0.58 -6.04
N LEU A 238 20.33 0.62 -4.77
CA LEU A 238 19.06 0.01 -4.34
C LEU A 238 17.84 0.70 -4.97
N TRP A 239 17.88 2.03 -5.12
CA TRP A 239 16.83 2.77 -5.82
C TRP A 239 16.72 2.34 -7.29
N LEU A 240 17.86 2.24 -8.00
CA LEU A 240 17.91 1.72 -9.37
C LEU A 240 17.36 0.29 -9.45
N GLU A 241 17.77 -0.60 -8.54
CA GLU A 241 17.30 -1.99 -8.50
C GLU A 241 15.78 -2.06 -8.47
N ARG A 242 15.14 -1.30 -7.56
CA ARG A 242 13.68 -1.32 -7.36
C ARG A 242 12.92 -0.93 -8.62
N TYR A 243 13.37 0.11 -9.32
CA TYR A 243 12.73 0.56 -10.56
C TYR A 243 13.01 -0.39 -11.74
N LEU A 244 14.24 -0.90 -11.85
CA LEU A 244 14.62 -1.82 -12.92
C LEU A 244 13.90 -3.17 -12.79
N ARG A 245 13.68 -3.68 -11.57
CA ARG A 245 12.86 -4.90 -11.36
C ARG A 245 11.45 -4.74 -11.88
N LEU A 246 10.80 -3.61 -11.60
CA LEU A 246 9.47 -3.34 -12.15
C LEU A 246 9.49 -3.20 -13.67
N ARG A 247 10.49 -2.49 -14.22
CA ARG A 247 10.64 -2.34 -15.67
C ARG A 247 10.76 -3.69 -16.36
N GLU A 248 11.64 -4.56 -15.87
CA GLU A 248 11.83 -5.92 -16.36
C GLU A 248 10.57 -6.77 -16.20
N ALA A 249 9.83 -6.60 -15.10
CA ALA A 249 8.56 -7.29 -14.88
C ALA A 249 7.47 -6.84 -15.89
N PHE A 250 7.38 -5.55 -16.23
CA PHE A 250 6.50 -5.09 -17.31
C PHE A 250 6.92 -5.61 -18.69
N GLN A 251 8.23 -5.74 -18.96
CA GLN A 251 8.72 -6.37 -20.18
C GLN A 251 8.37 -7.86 -20.23
N ALA A 252 8.45 -8.56 -19.09
CA ALA A 252 8.01 -9.94 -18.98
C ALA A 252 6.50 -10.07 -19.25
N ASP A 253 5.67 -9.20 -18.68
CA ASP A 253 4.23 -9.16 -18.93
C ASP A 253 3.90 -8.90 -20.40
N GLN A 254 4.60 -7.95 -21.03
CA GLN A 254 4.47 -7.67 -22.46
C GLN A 254 4.84 -8.87 -23.32
N SER A 255 5.97 -9.52 -23.05
CA SER A 255 6.43 -10.68 -23.84
C SER A 255 5.54 -11.91 -23.67
N LYS A 256 4.92 -12.08 -22.48
CA LYS A 256 3.95 -13.14 -22.18
C LYS A 256 2.54 -12.83 -22.70
N GLY A 257 2.29 -11.62 -23.20
CA GLY A 257 0.98 -11.21 -23.69
C GLY A 257 -0.06 -11.03 -22.58
N PHE A 258 0.35 -10.72 -21.35
CA PHE A 258 -0.58 -10.45 -20.26
C PHE A 258 -1.41 -9.19 -20.59
N SER A 259 -2.73 -9.31 -20.74
CA SER A 259 -3.57 -8.20 -21.21
C SER A 259 -4.17 -7.34 -20.09
N GLY A 260 -3.73 -7.53 -18.85
CA GLY A 260 -4.38 -6.94 -17.67
C GLY A 260 -5.56 -7.76 -17.16
N CYS A 261 -6.46 -7.12 -16.41
CA CYS A 261 -7.55 -7.76 -15.67
C CYS A 261 -8.93 -7.69 -16.33
N PHE A 262 -9.00 -7.31 -17.59
CA PHE A 262 -10.25 -7.43 -18.33
C PHE A 262 -10.71 -8.89 -18.36
N GLY A 263 -11.98 -9.13 -18.01
CA GLY A 263 -12.56 -10.48 -17.99
C GLY A 263 -12.10 -11.36 -16.83
N ALA A 264 -11.30 -10.84 -15.89
CA ALA A 264 -10.89 -11.60 -14.71
C ALA A 264 -12.10 -12.01 -13.85
N VAL A 265 -12.10 -13.26 -13.38
CA VAL A 265 -13.14 -13.80 -12.51
C VAL A 265 -12.89 -13.31 -11.07
N PRO A 266 -13.89 -12.72 -10.38
CA PRO A 266 -13.72 -12.29 -9.01
C PRO A 266 -13.32 -13.45 -8.08
N GLY A 267 -12.24 -13.26 -7.33
CA GLY A 267 -11.64 -14.28 -6.46
C GLY A 267 -10.45 -15.00 -7.08
N GLU A 268 -10.28 -14.95 -8.41
CA GLU A 268 -9.07 -15.42 -9.07
C GLU A 268 -7.98 -14.34 -9.05
N GLU A 269 -6.73 -14.79 -9.02
CA GLU A 269 -5.60 -13.87 -9.08
C GLU A 269 -5.59 -13.14 -10.42
N CYS A 270 -5.57 -11.81 -10.38
CA CYS A 270 -5.34 -10.98 -11.54
C CYS A 270 -4.07 -10.15 -11.42
N LEU A 271 -2.93 -10.80 -11.67
CA LEU A 271 -1.61 -10.18 -11.58
C LEU A 271 -0.67 -10.74 -12.64
N GLY A 272 -0.09 -9.83 -13.43
CA GLY A 272 1.15 -10.09 -14.16
C GLY A 272 2.37 -10.06 -13.21
N GLU A 273 3.55 -10.36 -13.74
CA GLU A 273 4.82 -10.26 -13.04
C GLU A 273 5.02 -8.87 -12.43
N ALA A 274 4.62 -7.79 -13.12
CA ALA A 274 4.74 -6.44 -12.59
C ALA A 274 3.87 -6.21 -11.34
N GLY A 275 2.64 -6.74 -11.35
CA GLY A 275 1.75 -6.70 -10.18
C GLY A 275 2.32 -7.51 -9.00
N ARG A 276 2.87 -8.70 -9.28
CA ARG A 276 3.53 -9.54 -8.28
C ARG A 276 4.77 -8.85 -7.69
N GLU A 277 5.56 -8.17 -8.52
CA GLU A 277 6.74 -7.43 -8.11
C GLU A 277 6.39 -6.21 -7.25
N LEU A 278 5.33 -5.46 -7.61
CA LEU A 278 4.79 -4.37 -6.78
C LEU A 278 4.39 -4.87 -5.39
N ILE A 279 3.67 -5.99 -5.31
CA ILE A 279 3.22 -6.57 -4.03
C ILE A 279 4.40 -7.04 -3.15
N ARG A 280 5.43 -7.61 -3.77
CA ARG A 280 6.63 -8.10 -3.06
C ARG A 280 7.55 -6.98 -2.59
N SER A 281 7.44 -5.81 -3.21
CA SER A 281 8.30 -4.67 -2.91
C SER A 281 8.14 -4.17 -1.47
N ASP A 282 9.26 -3.83 -0.85
CA ASP A 282 9.28 -3.07 0.40
C ASP A 282 9.29 -1.55 0.18
N TYR A 283 9.37 -1.12 -1.08
CA TYR A 283 9.50 0.26 -1.49
C TYR A 283 8.21 0.84 -2.06
N PHE A 284 7.56 0.08 -2.93
CA PHE A 284 6.27 0.47 -3.51
C PHE A 284 5.13 -0.02 -2.62
N THR A 285 4.17 0.85 -2.36
CA THR A 285 3.00 0.50 -1.55
C THR A 285 1.92 -0.09 -2.44
N TRP A 286 1.37 -1.25 -2.06
CA TRP A 286 0.18 -1.79 -2.73
C TRP A 286 -1.10 -1.17 -2.19
#